data_AF-A0A0B2R9X4-F1
#
_entry.id   AF-A0A0B2R9X4-F1
#
_cell.length_a   1.000
_cell.length_b   1.000
_cell.length_c   1.000
_cell.angle_alpha   90.00
_cell.angle_beta   90.00
_cell.angle_gamma   90.00
#
_symmetry.space_group_name_H-M   'P 1'
#
loop_
_entity.id
_entity.type
_entity.pdbx_description
1 polymer ?
#
loop_
_entity_poly.entity_id
_entity_poly.type
_entity_poly.pdbx_seq_one_letter_code
_entity_poly.pdbx_strand_id
1 'polypeptide(L)' 'WMTCIKLTADSNFCISHIYCEGNICADRLISFGAQYLGYFWWDSPPFFVSQELLRYKQGL' A
#
# COMPACT_ATOMS: atom_id res chain seq x y z
N TRP A 1 -14.53 -1.97 8.57
CA TRP A 1 -14.19 -1.93 10.00
C TRP A 1 -14.34 -3.30 10.67
N MET A 2 -15.55 -3.80 10.94
CA MET A 2 -15.72 -5.10 11.63
C MET A 2 -15.16 -6.31 10.89
N THR A 3 -15.24 -6.33 9.55
CA THR A 3 -14.61 -7.38 8.73
C THR A 3 -13.09 -7.37 8.87
N CYS A 4 -12.47 -6.18 8.90
CA CYS A 4 -11.03 -6.03 9.10
C CYS A 4 -10.61 -6.53 10.49
N ILE A 5 -11.37 -6.17 11.54
CA ILE A 5 -11.12 -6.61 12.92
C ILE A 5 -11.19 -8.14 13.04
N LYS A 6 -12.18 -8.78 12.41
CA LYS A 6 -12.30 -10.24 12.40
C LYS A 6 -11.13 -10.90 11.64
N LEU A 7 -10.73 -10.35 10.50
CA LEU A 7 -9.60 -10.86 9.72
C LEU A 7 -8.26 -10.72 10.45
N THR A 8 -8.06 -9.63 11.20
CA THR A 8 -6.88 -9.46 12.05
C THR A 8 -6.87 -10.36 13.28
N ALA A 9 -8.04 -10.84 13.72
CA ALA A 9 -8.18 -11.72 14.88
C ALA A 9 -8.01 -13.21 14.53
N ASP A 10 -8.42 -13.63 13.33
CA ASP A 10 -8.38 -15.04 12.89
C ASP A 10 -7.08 -15.44 12.16
N SER A 11 -6.19 -14.51 11.84
CA SER A 11 -4.97 -14.78 11.05
C SER A 11 -3.70 -14.38 11.80
N ASN A 12 -2.55 -14.99 11.44
CA ASN A 12 -1.19 -14.57 11.82
C ASN A 12 -0.90 -13.15 11.29
N PHE A 13 -1.58 -12.16 11.86
CA PHE A 13 -1.47 -10.76 11.47
C PHE A 13 -0.27 -10.17 12.18
N CYS A 14 0.84 -10.08 11.46
CA CYS A 14 2.06 -9.47 11.97
C CYS A 14 2.06 -7.96 11.65
N ILE A 15 2.15 -7.14 12.69
CA ILE A 15 2.42 -5.71 12.56
C ILE A 15 3.93 -5.54 12.75
N SER A 16 4.63 -5.21 11.68
CA SER A 16 6.03 -4.81 11.72
C SER A 16 6.16 -3.34 11.37
N HIS A 17 7.08 -2.64 12.03
CA HIS A 17 7.48 -1.31 11.59
C HIS A 17 8.27 -1.43 10.29
N ILE A 18 7.76 -0.84 9.21
CA ILE A 18 8.44 -0.78 7.92
C ILE A 18 8.76 0.70 7.67
N TYR A 19 10.04 1.03 7.56
CA TYR A 19 10.46 2.36 7.13
C TYR A 19 9.95 2.63 5.72
N CYS A 20 9.60 3.90 5.40
CA CYS A 20 9.06 4.26 4.08
C CYS A 20 9.93 3.76 2.91
N GLU A 21 11.25 3.71 3.09
CA GLU A 21 12.20 3.16 2.11
C GLU A 21 11.94 1.67 1.78
N GLY A 22 11.45 0.89 2.74
CA GLY A 22 11.06 -0.50 2.56
C GLY A 22 9.64 -0.69 2.01
N ASN A 23 8.88 0.39 1.82
CA ASN A 23 7.50 0.36 1.32
C ASN A 23 7.23 1.47 0.30
N ILE A 24 7.99 1.45 -0.80
CA ILE A 24 7.90 2.41 -1.91
C ILE A 24 6.46 2.54 -2.46
N CYS A 25 5.69 1.45 -2.49
CA CYS A 25 4.30 1.49 -2.94
C CYS A 25 3.43 2.41 -2.06
N ALA A 26 3.59 2.35 -0.74
CA ALA A 26 2.89 3.23 0.19
C ALA A 26 3.38 4.68 0.07
N ASP A 27 4.70 4.88 -0.07
CA ASP A 27 5.28 6.22 -0.25
C ASP A 27 4.74 6.94 -1.50
N ARG A 28 4.60 6.21 -2.61
CA ARG A 28 3.98 6.74 -3.84
C ARG A 28 2.52 7.12 -3.64
N LEU A 29 1.75 6.32 -2.90
CA LEU A 29 0.36 6.62 -2.58
C LEU A 29 0.23 7.87 -1.70
N ILE A 30 1.11 8.03 -0.71
CA ILE A 30 1.16 9.22 0.14
C ILE A 30 1.51 10.45 -0.71
N SER A 31 2.51 10.34 -1.57
CA SER A 31 2.89 11.42 -2.49
C SER A 31 1.74 11.84 -3.41
N PHE A 32 0.98 10.87 -3.93
CA PHE A 32 -0.22 11.13 -4.71
C PHE A 32 -1.29 11.85 -3.88
N GLY A 33 -1.60 11.35 -2.68
CA GLY A 33 -2.58 11.96 -1.78
C GLY A 33 -2.20 13.37 -1.31
N ALA A 34 -0.91 13.68 -1.22
CA ALA A 34 -0.41 15.02 -0.89
C ALA A 34 -0.62 16.03 -2.04
N GLN A 35 -0.60 15.56 -3.28
CA GLN A 35 -0.73 16.40 -4.48
C GLN A 35 -2.19 16.56 -4.95
N TYR A 36 -3.04 15.57 -4.69
CA TYR A 36 -4.42 15.55 -5.15
C TYR A 36 -5.40 15.54 -3.98
N LEU A 37 -6.13 16.65 -3.79
CA LEU A 37 -7.18 16.76 -2.78
C LEU A 37 -8.46 16.09 -3.31
N GLY A 38 -8.79 14.92 -2.78
CA GLY A 38 -10.00 14.18 -3.14
C GLY A 38 -10.01 12.76 -2.61
N TYR A 39 -11.17 12.12 -2.68
CA TYR A 39 -11.29 10.69 -2.40
C TYR A 39 -11.14 9.91 -3.71
N PHE A 40 -10.20 8.99 -3.73
CA PHE A 40 -9.95 8.12 -4.86
C PHE A 40 -10.22 6.67 -4.46
N TRP A 41 -10.95 5.96 -5.32
CA TRP A 41 -11.22 4.54 -5.20
C TRP A 41 -10.73 3.87 -6.48
N TRP A 42 -10.08 2.73 -6.34
CA TRP A 42 -9.54 2.00 -7.47
C TRP A 42 -9.97 0.54 -7.38
N ASP A 43 -10.50 -0.01 -8.47
CA ASP A 43 -10.80 -1.45 -8.59
C ASP A 43 -9.52 -2.28 -8.77
N SER A 44 -8.43 -1.64 -9.23
CA SER A 44 -7.10 -2.22 -9.42
C SER A 44 -6.01 -1.22 -9.02
N PRO A 45 -4.83 -1.67 -8.56
CA PRO A 45 -3.76 -0.74 -8.15
C PRO A 45 -3.39 0.24 -9.27
N PRO A 46 -3.32 1.56 -8.99
CA PRO A 46 -3.00 2.54 -10.01
C PRO A 46 -1.60 2.30 -10.60
N PHE A 47 -1.41 2.71 -11.85
CA PHE A 47 -0.20 2.37 -12.63
C PHE A 47 1.11 2.71 -11.91
N PHE A 48 1.18 3.89 -11.28
CA PHE A 48 2.36 4.36 -10.57
C PHE A 48 2.73 3.49 -9.34
N VAL A 49 1.78 2.76 -8.75
CA VAL A 49 2.05 1.79 -7.67
C VAL A 49 2.45 0.44 -8.26
N SER A 50 1.71 -0.01 -9.29
CA SER A 50 1.97 -1.27 -9.98
C SER A 50 3.37 -1.34 -10.57
N GLN A 51 3.87 -0.23 -11.11
CA GLN A 51 5.22 -0.12 -11.66
C GLN A 51 6.29 -0.33 -10.58
N GLU A 52 6.14 0.27 -9.40
CA GLU A 52 7.11 0.09 -8.31
C GLU A 52 7.09 -1.33 -7.75
N LEU A 53 5.92 -1.96 -7.67
CA LEU A 53 5.80 -3.36 -7.25
C LEU A 53 6.54 -4.30 -8.23
N LEU A 54 6.43 -4.04 -9.54
CA LEU A 54 7.17 -4.81 -10.56
C LEU A 54 8.67 -4.63 -10.42
N ARG A 55 9.16 -3.41 -10.15
CA ARG A 55 10.58 -3.13 -9.92
C ARG A 55 11.12 -3.87 -8.69
N TYR A 56 10.38 -3.80 -7.59
CA TYR A 56 10.71 -4.54 -6.36
C TYR A 56 10.80 -6.06 -6.61
N LYS A 57 9.84 -6.63 -7.34
CA LYS A 57 9.85 -8.07 -7.70
C LYS A 57 10.99 -8.45 -8.64
N GLN A 58 11.50 -7.51 -9.43
CA GLN A 58 12.65 -7.72 -10.31
C GLN A 58 14.00 -7.57 -9.59
N GLY A 59 14.00 -7.25 -8.28
CA GLY A 59 15.22 -7.10 -7.49
C GLY A 59 16.00 -5.80 -7.76
N LEU A 60 15.32 -4.77 -8.28
CA LEU A 60 15.84 -3.42 -8.49
C LEU A 60 15.43 -2.47 -7.37
#